data_AF-A0A7M1XI49-F1
#
_entry.id   AF-A0A7M1XI49-F1
#
_cell.length_a   1.000
_cell.length_b   1.000
_cell.length_c   1.000
_cell.angle_alpha   90.00
_cell.angle_beta   90.00
_cell.angle_gamma   90.00
#
_symmetry.space_group_name_H-M   'P 1'
#
loop_
_entity.id
_entity.type
_entity.pdbx_description
1 polymer ?
#
loop_
_entity_poly.entity_id
_entity_poly.type
_entity_poly.pdbx_seq_one_letter_code
_entity_poly.pdbx_strand_id
1 'polypeptide(L)'
;MKLKKLRNEYNLSQLEAANILGIPERTYRRYETDDNYGSLIKRKMFINMLNEHCEITEEKGLLSVQFIKEKVSALFDNEYDGQIDFCYLFGSYAKGLANEKSDVDLYVSSSLTGLRFVGLIERLRQTLHKKVDLIRSSELNNNIDLVNEILKDGIKIYG
;
A
#
# COMPACT_ATOMS: atom_id res chain seq x y z
N MET A 1 12.46 -17.58 -4.60
CA MET A 1 11.47 -17.09 -3.61
C MET A 1 10.66 -18.28 -3.09
N LYS A 2 10.41 -18.39 -1.77
CA LYS A 2 9.59 -19.47 -1.19
C LYS A 2 8.13 -19.04 -1.08
N LEU A 3 7.17 -19.96 -1.28
CA LEU A 3 5.73 -19.69 -1.19
C LEU A 3 5.32 -19.08 0.16
N LYS A 4 5.89 -19.58 1.26
CA LYS A 4 5.64 -19.04 2.61
C LYS A 4 6.00 -17.57 2.72
N LYS A 5 7.14 -17.19 2.15
CA LYS A 5 7.63 -15.81 2.19
C LYS A 5 6.67 -14.91 1.41
N LEU A 6 6.32 -15.32 0.19
CA LEU A 6 5.40 -14.57 -0.66
C LEU A 6 4.02 -14.39 -0.03
N ARG A 7 3.46 -15.47 0.53
CA ARG A 7 2.17 -15.43 1.21
C ARG A 7 2.16 -14.42 2.35
N ASN A 8 3.22 -14.41 3.16
CA ASN A 8 3.38 -13.46 4.25
C ASN A 8 3.57 -12.02 3.74
N GLU A 9 4.30 -11.83 2.63
CA GLU A 9 4.46 -10.51 1.98
C GLU A 9 3.10 -9.92 1.56
N TYR A 10 2.17 -10.77 1.09
CA TYR A 10 0.80 -10.37 0.78
C TYR A 10 -0.20 -10.44 1.96
N ASN A 11 0.26 -10.71 3.19
CA ASN A 11 -0.59 -10.88 4.38
C ASN A 11 -1.74 -11.90 4.20
N LEU A 12 -1.53 -12.95 3.40
CA LEU A 12 -2.54 -13.98 3.16
C LEU A 12 -2.45 -15.12 4.18
N SER A 13 -3.60 -15.67 4.56
CA SER A 13 -3.71 -16.99 5.17
C SER A 13 -3.44 -18.10 4.15
N GLN A 14 -3.16 -19.31 4.63
CA GLN A 14 -2.98 -20.47 3.75
C GLN A 14 -4.26 -20.80 2.97
N LEU A 15 -5.43 -20.55 3.58
CA LEU A 15 -6.73 -20.75 2.95
C LEU A 15 -6.98 -19.76 1.82
N GLU A 16 -6.71 -18.47 2.04
CA GLU A 16 -6.87 -17.44 1.00
C GLU A 16 -5.94 -17.70 -0.19
N ALA A 17 -4.66 -18.01 0.08
CA ALA A 17 -3.72 -18.34 -0.99
C ALA A 17 -4.13 -19.60 -1.77
N ALA A 18 -4.70 -20.60 -1.09
CA ALA A 18 -5.22 -21.80 -1.75
C ALA A 18 -6.44 -21.51 -2.62
N ASN A 19 -7.35 -20.66 -2.14
CA ASN A 19 -8.53 -20.22 -2.88
C ASN A 19 -8.16 -19.44 -4.15
N ILE A 20 -7.19 -18.52 -4.07
CA ILE A 20 -6.66 -17.78 -5.23
C ILE A 20 -6.13 -18.74 -6.30
N LEU A 21 -5.44 -19.79 -5.87
CA LEU A 21 -4.85 -20.79 -6.76
C LEU A 21 -5.86 -21.85 -7.26
N GLY A 22 -7.09 -21.85 -6.72
CA GLY A 22 -8.10 -22.87 -7.03
C GLY A 22 -7.70 -24.28 -6.60
N ILE A 23 -6.94 -24.42 -5.50
CA ILE A 23 -6.48 -25.72 -4.99
C ILE A 23 -6.92 -25.94 -3.53
N PRO A 24 -6.98 -27.20 -3.05
CA PRO A 24 -7.25 -27.45 -1.63
C PRO A 24 -6.17 -26.87 -0.71
N GLU A 25 -6.57 -26.31 0.44
CA GLU A 25 -5.65 -25.77 1.46
C GLU A 25 -4.58 -26.79 1.86
N ARG A 26 -4.95 -28.06 2.02
CA ARG A 26 -4.00 -29.15 2.31
C ARG A 26 -2.91 -29.27 1.24
N THR A 27 -3.26 -29.09 -0.03
CA THR A 27 -2.30 -29.11 -1.14
C THR A 27 -1.36 -27.92 -1.04
N TYR A 28 -1.91 -26.71 -0.84
CA TYR A 28 -1.12 -25.50 -0.65
C TYR A 28 -0.12 -25.64 0.50
N ARG A 29 -0.60 -26.09 1.67
CA ARG A 29 0.22 -26.30 2.87
C ARG A 29 1.41 -27.23 2.59
N ARG A 30 1.21 -28.33 1.87
CA ARG A 30 2.31 -29.26 1.50
C ARG A 30 3.35 -28.59 0.61
N TYR A 31 2.91 -27.82 -0.39
CA TYR A 31 3.83 -27.04 -1.23
C TYR A 31 4.58 -25.96 -0.43
N GLU A 32 3.96 -25.39 0.60
CA GLU A 32 4.60 -24.41 1.48
C GLU A 32 5.65 -25.04 2.41
N THR A 33 5.36 -26.22 2.98
CA THR A 33 6.20 -26.84 4.03
C THR A 33 7.31 -27.75 3.50
N ASP A 34 7.08 -28.44 2.39
CA ASP A 34 8.02 -29.42 1.83
C ASP A 34 8.51 -28.95 0.46
N ASP A 35 9.80 -28.59 0.36
CA ASP A 35 10.42 -28.11 -0.88
C ASP A 35 10.55 -29.21 -1.95
N ASN A 36 10.51 -30.49 -1.56
CA ASN A 36 10.58 -31.64 -2.47
C ASN A 36 9.19 -32.15 -2.88
N TYR A 37 8.11 -31.61 -2.31
CA TYR A 37 6.75 -31.98 -2.66
C TYR A 37 6.31 -31.37 -3.99
N GLY A 38 5.85 -32.24 -4.90
CA GLY A 38 5.24 -31.88 -6.17
C GLY A 38 6.22 -31.36 -7.23
N SER A 39 5.69 -30.89 -8.35
CA SER A 39 6.51 -30.37 -9.45
C SER A 39 7.02 -28.95 -9.18
N LEU A 40 8.30 -28.71 -9.47
CA LEU A 40 8.91 -27.37 -9.48
C LEU A 40 8.19 -26.40 -10.43
N ILE A 41 7.65 -26.90 -11.54
CA ILE A 41 6.88 -26.10 -12.51
C ILE A 41 5.60 -25.59 -11.86
N LYS A 42 4.87 -26.47 -11.16
CA LYS A 42 3.66 -26.08 -10.42
C LYS A 42 3.97 -25.06 -9.33
N ARG A 43 5.08 -25.24 -8.60
CA ARG A 43 5.52 -24.28 -7.58
C ARG A 43 5.80 -22.89 -8.18
N LYS A 44 6.51 -22.83 -9.31
CA LYS A 44 6.73 -21.58 -10.04
C LYS A 44 5.42 -20.96 -10.53
N MET A 45 4.51 -21.77 -11.06
CA MET A 45 3.19 -21.32 -11.49
C MET A 45 2.37 -20.74 -10.32
N PHE A 46 2.37 -21.38 -9.14
CA PHE A 46 1.70 -20.84 -7.96
C PHE A 46 2.28 -19.50 -7.51
N ILE A 47 3.60 -19.35 -7.52
CA ILE A 47 4.25 -18.06 -7.23
C ILE A 47 3.79 -17.00 -8.23
N ASN A 48 3.79 -17.32 -9.52
CA ASN A 48 3.39 -16.37 -10.57
C ASN A 48 1.91 -15.98 -10.46
N MET A 49 1.02 -16.95 -10.22
CA MET A 49 -0.42 -16.67 -10.04
C MET A 49 -0.68 -15.84 -8.79
N LEU A 50 -0.03 -16.16 -7.66
CA LEU A 50 -0.16 -15.34 -6.45
C LEU A 50 0.34 -13.92 -6.68
N ASN A 51 1.46 -13.74 -7.38
CA ASN A 51 1.91 -12.42 -7.79
C ASN A 51 0.83 -11.73 -8.63
N GLU A 52 0.38 -12.34 -9.72
CA GLU A 52 -0.59 -11.73 -10.63
C GLU A 52 -1.91 -11.33 -9.96
N HIS A 53 -2.39 -12.13 -9.00
CA HIS A 53 -3.64 -11.89 -8.29
C HIS A 53 -3.50 -10.95 -7.08
N CYS A 54 -2.32 -10.86 -6.47
CA CYS A 54 -2.11 -10.09 -5.24
C CYS A 54 -1.24 -8.85 -5.44
N GLU A 55 -0.71 -8.64 -6.65
CA GLU A 55 0.09 -7.46 -6.98
C GLU A 55 -0.75 -6.19 -6.79
N ILE A 56 -0.26 -5.34 -5.89
CA ILE A 56 -0.78 -4.00 -5.75
C ILE A 56 -0.24 -3.19 -6.92
N THR A 57 -1.14 -2.66 -7.73
CA THR A 57 -0.85 -1.75 -8.84
C THR A 57 -1.77 -0.56 -8.74
N GLU A 58 -1.58 0.45 -9.60
CA GLU A 58 -2.46 1.62 -9.60
C GLU A 58 -3.95 1.28 -9.79
N GLU A 59 -4.24 0.14 -10.43
CA GLU A 59 -5.62 -0.27 -10.77
C GLU A 59 -6.11 -1.52 -10.04
N LYS A 60 -5.25 -2.18 -9.23
CA LYS A 60 -5.55 -3.44 -8.53
C LYS A 60 -5.01 -3.48 -7.11
N GLY A 61 -5.69 -4.24 -6.25
CA GLY A 61 -5.31 -4.44 -4.85
C GLY A 61 -5.72 -3.27 -3.94
N LEU A 62 -6.02 -3.56 -2.68
CA LEU A 62 -6.43 -2.58 -1.68
C LEU A 62 -5.38 -2.50 -0.58
N LEU A 63 -4.95 -1.28 -0.24
CA LEU A 63 -4.01 -1.05 0.84
C LEU A 63 -4.73 -0.99 2.20
N SER A 64 -4.13 -1.55 3.24
CA SER A 64 -4.58 -1.29 4.60
C SER A 64 -4.04 0.06 5.08
N VAL A 65 -4.82 0.77 5.90
CA VAL A 65 -4.38 2.05 6.51
C VAL A 65 -3.09 1.88 7.29
N GLN A 66 -2.93 0.75 7.98
CA GLN A 66 -1.71 0.43 8.72
C GLN A 66 -0.49 0.28 7.79
N PHE A 67 -0.66 -0.40 6.65
CA PHE A 67 0.42 -0.52 5.65
C PHE A 67 0.79 0.84 5.06
N ILE A 68 -0.20 1.67 4.71
CA ILE A 68 0.04 3.04 4.22
C ILE A 68 0.85 3.80 5.27
N LYS A 69 0.41 3.78 6.52
CA LYS A 69 1.09 4.44 7.62
C LYS A 69 2.55 3.99 7.75
N GLU A 70 2.79 2.69 7.89
CA GLU A 70 4.14 2.15 8.07
C GLU A 70 5.07 2.51 6.91
N LYS A 71 4.60 2.38 5.66
CA LYS A 71 5.40 2.67 4.47
C LYS A 71 5.68 4.15 4.30
N VAL A 72 4.68 5.00 4.52
CA VAL A 72 4.82 6.45 4.41
C VAL A 72 5.73 6.99 5.51
N SER A 73 5.55 6.56 6.76
CA SER A 73 6.44 6.96 7.86
C SER A 73 7.88 6.55 7.58
N ALA A 74 8.11 5.29 7.17
CA ALA A 74 9.45 4.83 6.84
C ALA A 74 10.08 5.59 5.66
N LEU A 75 9.30 5.95 4.63
CA LEU A 75 9.79 6.78 3.53
C LEU A 75 10.23 8.16 4.04
N PHE A 76 9.41 8.79 4.88
CA PHE A 76 9.69 10.12 5.39
C PHE A 76 10.90 10.15 6.31
N ASP A 77 11.01 9.21 7.24
CA ASP A 77 12.16 9.06 8.15
C ASP A 77 13.47 8.84 7.38
N ASN A 78 13.44 8.03 6.32
CA ASN A 78 14.67 7.64 5.61
C ASN A 78 15.13 8.64 4.53
N GLU A 79 14.19 9.28 3.81
CA GLU A 79 14.50 10.09 2.63
C GLU A 79 14.21 11.60 2.82
N TYR A 80 13.38 11.96 3.80
CA TYR A 80 12.86 13.32 3.98
C TYR A 80 12.95 13.83 5.43
N ASP A 81 13.88 13.29 6.21
CA ASP A 81 14.09 13.68 7.61
C ASP A 81 14.22 15.21 7.76
N GLY A 82 13.56 15.73 8.81
CA GLY A 82 13.50 17.16 9.13
C GLY A 82 12.77 18.07 8.13
N GLN A 83 12.14 17.52 7.08
CA GLN A 83 11.51 18.32 6.01
C GLN A 83 10.00 18.16 5.93
N ILE A 84 9.44 17.16 6.60
CA ILE A 84 8.01 16.91 6.71
C ILE A 84 7.62 17.05 8.18
N ASP A 85 6.66 17.92 8.46
CA ASP A 85 6.20 18.17 9.84
C ASP A 85 5.15 17.15 10.24
N PHE A 86 4.18 16.90 9.35
CA PHE A 86 3.12 15.92 9.56
C PHE A 86 2.48 15.51 8.24
N CYS A 87 1.79 14.36 8.26
CA CYS A 87 0.97 13.90 7.15
C CYS A 87 -0.31 13.22 7.63
N TYR A 88 -1.41 13.53 6.96
CA TYR A 88 -2.73 12.94 7.17
C TYR A 88 -3.14 12.13 5.93
N LEU A 89 -3.64 10.92 6.16
CA LEU A 89 -4.41 10.17 5.18
C LEU A 89 -5.87 10.63 5.28
N PHE A 90 -6.47 11.03 4.17
CA PHE A 90 -7.89 11.39 4.13
C PHE A 90 -8.60 10.66 2.98
N GLY A 91 -9.82 11.09 2.65
CA GLY A 91 -10.56 10.55 1.52
C GLY A 91 -11.02 9.11 1.73
N SER A 92 -11.04 8.34 0.64
CA SER A 92 -11.72 7.03 0.62
C SER A 92 -11.07 6.00 1.55
N TYR A 93 -9.73 6.00 1.67
CA TYR A 93 -9.02 5.09 2.57
C TYR A 93 -9.26 5.40 4.04
N ALA A 94 -9.25 6.68 4.42
CA ALA A 94 -9.52 7.10 5.80
C ALA A 94 -10.96 6.78 6.23
N LYS A 95 -11.91 6.91 5.30
CA LYS A 95 -13.34 6.59 5.51
C LYS A 95 -13.68 5.10 5.46
N GLY A 96 -12.73 4.24 5.08
CA GLY A 96 -12.97 2.80 4.89
C GLY A 96 -13.86 2.48 3.68
N LEU A 97 -13.95 3.40 2.71
CA LEU A 97 -14.76 3.28 1.49
C LEU A 97 -13.90 3.06 0.23
N ALA A 98 -12.59 2.88 0.40
CA ALA A 98 -11.67 2.65 -0.71
C ALA A 98 -11.95 1.31 -1.42
N ASN A 99 -11.79 1.33 -2.74
CA ASN A 99 -11.80 0.14 -3.58
C ASN A 99 -10.45 -0.01 -4.29
N GLU A 100 -10.27 -1.08 -5.07
CA GLU A 100 -9.00 -1.38 -5.72
C GLU A 100 -8.48 -0.28 -6.68
N LYS A 101 -9.36 0.60 -7.16
CA LYS A 101 -9.01 1.71 -8.05
C LYS A 101 -8.93 3.05 -7.32
N SER A 102 -9.14 3.07 -6.01
CA SER A 102 -9.04 4.29 -5.20
C SER A 102 -7.61 4.79 -5.14
N ASP A 103 -7.47 6.09 -5.38
CA ASP A 103 -6.24 6.84 -5.16
C ASP A 103 -5.99 7.00 -3.64
N VAL A 104 -4.73 7.21 -3.25
CA VAL A 104 -4.36 7.47 -1.85
C VAL A 104 -4.27 8.98 -1.66
N ASP A 105 -5.24 9.55 -0.95
CA ASP A 105 -5.33 10.99 -0.69
C ASP A 105 -4.53 11.37 0.57
N LEU A 106 -3.49 12.19 0.39
CA LEU A 106 -2.55 12.58 1.44
C LEU A 106 -2.48 14.09 1.58
N TYR A 107 -2.56 14.57 2.81
CA TYR A 107 -2.36 15.96 3.16
C TYR A 107 -1.06 16.11 3.96
N VAL A 108 -0.11 16.90 3.45
CA VAL A 108 1.23 17.03 4.02
C VAL A 108 1.58 18.48 4.35
N SER A 109 2.17 18.69 5.53
CA SER A 109 2.95 19.90 5.83
C SER A 109 4.42 19.58 5.64
N SER A 110 5.07 20.31 4.73
CA SER A 110 6.48 20.13 4.43
C SER A 110 7.13 21.44 3.99
N SER A 111 8.44 21.55 4.18
CA SER A 111 9.26 22.64 3.65
C SER A 111 9.71 22.41 2.19
N LEU A 112 9.29 21.29 1.59
CA LEU A 112 9.69 20.88 0.24
C LEU A 112 9.03 21.76 -0.83
N THR A 113 9.82 22.18 -1.81
CA THR A 113 9.38 23.03 -2.91
C THR A 113 9.95 22.56 -4.26
N GLY A 114 9.32 23.03 -5.35
CA GLY A 114 9.76 22.74 -6.72
C GLY A 114 9.90 21.25 -7.02
N LEU A 115 11.00 20.89 -7.68
CA LEU A 115 11.28 19.52 -8.12
C LEU A 115 11.37 18.51 -6.96
N ARG A 116 11.74 18.94 -5.75
CA ARG A 116 11.84 18.04 -4.59
C ARG A 116 10.46 17.60 -4.12
N PHE A 117 9.47 18.49 -4.21
CA PHE A 117 8.09 18.15 -3.90
C PHE A 117 7.48 17.21 -4.95
N VAL A 118 7.77 17.43 -6.23
CA VAL A 118 7.38 16.49 -7.29
C VAL A 118 8.03 15.12 -7.07
N GLY A 119 9.30 15.10 -6.67
CA GLY A 119 10.00 13.87 -6.30
C GLY A 119 9.31 13.10 -5.16
N LEU A 120 8.81 13.80 -4.13
CA LEU A 120 8.06 13.19 -3.04
C LEU A 120 6.80 12.45 -3.53
N ILE A 121 6.03 13.07 -4.43
CA ILE A 121 4.82 12.46 -5.02
C ILE A 121 5.21 11.16 -5.73
N GLU A 122 6.24 11.19 -6.57
CA GLU A 122 6.70 10.01 -7.30
C GLU A 122 7.22 8.91 -6.37
N ARG A 123 7.94 9.27 -5.30
CA ARG A 123 8.39 8.28 -4.29
C ARG A 123 7.22 7.65 -3.55
N LEU A 124 6.19 8.42 -3.22
CA LEU A 124 4.96 7.91 -2.61
C LEU A 124 4.22 6.95 -3.56
N ARG A 125 4.06 7.33 -4.84
CA ARG A 125 3.46 6.46 -5.87
C ARG A 125 4.21 5.14 -6.02
N GLN A 126 5.54 5.19 -6.09
CA GLN A 126 6.39 4.00 -6.17
C GLN A 126 6.30 3.13 -4.91
N THR A 127 6.23 3.75 -3.74
CA THR A 127 6.21 3.04 -2.45
C THR A 127 4.87 2.34 -2.21
N LEU A 128 3.77 2.99 -2.59
CA LEU A 128 2.41 2.49 -2.38
C LEU A 128 1.89 1.67 -3.56
N HIS A 129 2.56 1.74 -4.72
CA HIS A 129 2.10 1.20 -5.99
C HIS A 129 0.67 1.63 -6.34
N LYS A 130 0.29 2.83 -5.92
CA LYS A 130 -1.00 3.46 -6.13
C LYS A 130 -0.81 4.88 -6.66
N LYS A 131 -1.83 5.38 -7.33
CA LYS A 131 -1.96 6.82 -7.55
C LYS A 131 -2.05 7.50 -6.19
N VAL A 132 -1.36 8.62 -6.06
CA VAL A 132 -1.30 9.41 -4.83
C VAL A 132 -1.71 10.82 -5.20
N ASP A 133 -2.75 11.32 -4.55
CA ASP A 133 -3.09 12.75 -4.58
C ASP A 133 -2.49 13.40 -3.33
N LEU A 134 -1.55 14.33 -3.52
CA LEU A 134 -0.80 14.95 -2.44
C LEU A 134 -1.10 16.44 -2.37
N ILE A 135 -1.77 16.85 -1.30
CA ILE A 135 -2.17 18.23 -1.05
C ILE A 135 -1.23 18.87 -0.03
N ARG A 136 -0.73 20.08 -0.31
CA ARG A 136 0.03 20.87 0.66
C ARG A 136 -0.83 21.85 1.43
N SER A 137 -0.30 22.28 2.57
CA SER A 137 -0.88 23.36 3.40
C SER A 137 -1.20 24.64 2.60
N SER A 138 -0.35 25.04 1.65
CA SER A 138 -0.58 26.20 0.79
C SER A 138 -1.81 26.08 -0.12
N GLU A 139 -2.21 24.86 -0.47
CA GLU A 139 -3.32 24.58 -1.39
C GLU A 139 -4.67 24.50 -0.66
N LEU A 140 -4.66 24.27 0.65
CA LEU A 140 -5.87 24.22 1.49
C LEU A 140 -6.52 25.58 1.74
N ASN A 141 -5.77 26.68 1.67
CA ASN A 141 -6.26 28.02 2.02
C ASN A 141 -7.49 28.46 1.19
N ASN A 142 -7.74 27.82 0.05
CA ASN A 142 -8.86 28.14 -0.84
C ASN A 142 -10.01 27.13 -0.78
N ASN A 143 -9.94 26.10 0.07
CA ASN A 143 -10.95 25.03 0.10
C ASN A 143 -11.31 24.60 1.54
N ILE A 144 -12.21 25.37 2.15
CA ILE A 144 -12.67 25.16 3.53
C ILE A 144 -13.36 23.79 3.71
N ASP A 145 -14.08 23.32 2.70
CA ASP A 145 -14.78 22.03 2.77
C ASP A 145 -13.79 20.87 2.87
N LEU A 146 -12.71 20.91 2.09
CA LEU A 146 -11.63 19.93 2.15
C LEU A 146 -10.90 19.95 3.50
N VAL A 147 -10.64 21.14 4.06
CA VAL A 147 -10.04 21.28 5.40
C VAL A 147 -10.93 20.60 6.44
N ASN A 148 -12.24 20.86 6.41
CA ASN A 148 -13.19 20.26 7.34
C ASN A 148 -13.24 18.73 7.20
N GLU A 149 -13.17 18.21 5.98
CA GLU A 149 -13.09 16.77 5.73
C GLU A 149 -11.84 16.15 6.35
N ILE A 150 -10.66 16.75 6.09
CA ILE A 150 -9.38 16.27 6.64
C ILE A 150 -9.41 16.31 8.17
N LEU A 151 -9.96 17.36 8.78
CA LEU A 151 -10.04 17.47 10.23
C LEU A 151 -11.03 16.48 10.87
N LYS A 152 -12.09 16.12 10.14
CA LYS A 152 -13.15 15.25 10.66
C LYS A 152 -12.82 13.77 10.51
N ASP A 153 -12.41 13.36 9.32
CA ASP A 153 -12.24 11.96 8.95
C ASP A 153 -10.76 11.58 8.71
N GLY A 154 -9.86 12.56 8.67
CA GLY A 154 -8.44 12.33 8.40
C GLY A 154 -7.72 11.60 9.53
N ILE A 155 -6.82 10.71 9.15
CA ILE A 155 -6.00 9.91 10.06
C ILE A 155 -4.57 10.42 10.01
N LYS A 156 -4.03 10.87 11.14
CA LYS A 156 -2.62 11.25 11.23
C LYS A 156 -1.75 10.00 11.06
N ILE A 157 -0.96 9.97 9.99
CA ILE A 157 -0.05 8.86 9.66
C ILE A 157 1.41 9.18 9.96
N TYR A 158 1.78 10.46 10.08
CA TYR A 158 3.14 10.88 10.39
C TYR A 158 3.17 12.21 11.17
N GLY A 159 4.22 12.39 11.97
CA GLY A 159 4.50 13.59 12.79
C GLY A 159 3.83 13.61 14.16
#